data_AF-A0A925FIB2-F1
#
_entry.id   AF-A0A925FIB2-F1
#
_cell.length_a   1.000
_cell.length_b   1.000
_cell.length_c   1.000
_cell.angle_alpha   90.00
_cell.angle_beta   90.00
_cell.angle_gamma   90.00
#
_symmetry.space_group_name_H-M   'P 1'
#
loop_
_entity.id
_entity.type
_entity.pdbx_description
1 polymer ?
#
loop_
_entity_poly.entity_id
_entity_poly.type
_entity_poly.pdbx_seq_one_letter_code
_entity_poly.pdbx_strand_id
1 'polypeptide(L)'
;AELRTRLEAGRQRAAVDDSTRAARQRQPLAHPLASFTGTFGEPSFGDVTIAMRDGRLTYRWGAQYGPVEIMDASRHQLRVEVAGSGHVVTFAFDPAGVARSIQLQGVTFTRRP
;
A
#
# COMPACT_ATOMS: atom_id res chain seq x y z
N ALA A 1 20.80 31.74 10.61
CA ALA A 1 19.75 31.99 9.61
C ALA A 1 19.44 30.72 8.78
N GLU A 2 20.46 30.05 8.26
CA GLU A 2 20.33 28.88 7.35
C GLU A 2 19.52 27.69 7.88
N LEU A 3 19.64 27.33 9.17
CA LEU A 3 18.88 26.23 9.78
C LEU A 3 17.36 26.49 9.78
N ARG A 4 16.91 27.72 10.01
CA ARG A 4 15.49 28.08 10.00
C ARG A 4 14.90 27.98 8.60
N THR A 5 15.61 28.49 7.60
CA THR A 5 15.21 28.39 6.19
C THR A 5 15.10 26.94 5.72
N ARG A 6 16.03 26.07 6.13
CA ARG A 6 15.95 24.62 5.82
C ARG A 6 14.76 23.94 6.50
N LEU A 7 14.45 24.31 7.74
CA LEU A 7 13.28 23.78 8.46
C LEU A 7 11.96 24.22 7.82
N GLU A 8 11.85 25.48 7.43
CA GLU A 8 10.67 26.03 6.73
C GLU A 8 10.46 25.35 5.37
N ALA A 9 11.52 25.22 4.57
CA ALA A 9 11.47 24.50 3.31
C ALA A 9 11.10 23.02 3.51
N GLY A 10 11.61 22.38 4.57
CA GLY A 10 11.25 21.02 4.94
C GLY A 10 9.76 20.87 5.28
N ARG A 11 9.21 21.79 6.09
CA ARG A 11 7.77 21.81 6.44
C ARG A 11 6.88 22.01 5.21
N GLN A 12 7.25 22.92 4.33
CA GLN A 12 6.49 23.18 3.10
C GLN A 12 6.45 21.94 2.21
N ARG A 13 7.59 21.25 2.03
CA ARG A 13 7.65 20.00 1.26
C ARG A 13 6.79 18.91 1.88
N ALA A 14 6.89 18.71 3.20
CA ALA A 14 6.07 17.74 3.91
C ALA A 14 4.56 18.01 3.73
N ALA A 15 4.14 19.28 3.85
CA ALA A 15 2.73 19.65 3.66
C ALA A 15 2.23 19.38 2.23
N VAL A 16 3.06 19.62 1.21
CA VAL A 16 2.72 19.32 -0.19
C VAL A 16 2.63 17.81 -0.42
N ASP A 17 3.55 17.04 0.14
CA ASP A 17 3.56 15.58 0.04
C ASP A 17 2.33 14.96 0.72
N ASP A 18 1.97 15.46 1.91
CA ASP A 18 0.79 15.04 2.65
C ASP A 18 -0.51 15.38 1.90
N SER A 19 -0.59 16.58 1.33
CA SER A 19 -1.73 16.99 0.52
C SER A 19 -1.90 16.10 -0.71
N THR A 20 -0.79 15.78 -1.38
CA THR A 20 -0.76 14.89 -2.55
C THR A 20 -1.15 13.46 -2.17
N ARG A 21 -0.67 12.96 -1.03
CA ARG A 21 -1.03 11.64 -0.50
C ARG A 21 -2.52 11.57 -0.16
N ALA A 22 -3.05 12.58 0.52
CA ALA A 22 -4.46 12.65 0.90
C ALA A 22 -5.38 12.70 -0.33
N ALA A 23 -5.00 13.44 -1.37
CA ALA A 23 -5.73 13.48 -2.63
C ALA A 23 -5.78 12.09 -3.32
N ARG A 24 -4.66 11.35 -3.33
CA ARG A 24 -4.61 9.98 -3.85
C ARG A 24 -5.56 9.02 -3.12
N GLN A 25 -5.73 9.16 -1.81
CA GLN A 25 -6.62 8.30 -1.03
C GLN A 25 -8.11 8.46 -1.39
N ARG A 26 -8.49 9.49 -2.17
CA ARG A 26 -9.87 9.71 -2.63
C ARG A 26 -10.13 9.14 -4.03
N GLN A 27 -9.11 8.59 -4.69
CA GLN A 27 -9.29 7.99 -6.01
C GLN A 27 -10.14 6.72 -5.89
N PRO A 28 -11.17 6.54 -6.73
CA PRO A 28 -11.96 5.32 -6.72
C PRO A 28 -11.12 4.14 -7.21
N LEU A 29 -11.18 3.03 -6.50
CA LEU A 29 -10.58 1.76 -6.93
C LEU A 29 -11.58 1.02 -7.85
N ALA A 30 -11.05 0.30 -8.83
CA ALA A 30 -11.87 -0.51 -9.74
C ALA A 30 -12.59 -1.67 -9.04
N HIS A 31 -12.08 -2.10 -7.87
CA HIS A 31 -12.65 -3.14 -7.04
C HIS A 31 -13.00 -2.60 -5.64
N PRO A 32 -14.01 -3.15 -4.95
CA PRO A 32 -14.27 -2.85 -3.54
C PRO A 32 -13.04 -3.15 -2.67
N LEU A 33 -12.84 -2.42 -1.56
CA LEU A 33 -11.70 -2.67 -0.66
C LEU A 33 -11.61 -4.12 -0.19
N ALA A 34 -12.75 -4.77 0.06
CA ALA A 34 -12.82 -6.16 0.47
C ALA A 34 -12.14 -7.11 -0.55
N SER A 35 -12.19 -6.79 -1.84
CA SER A 35 -11.54 -7.57 -2.90
C SER A 35 -10.02 -7.59 -2.81
N PHE A 36 -9.39 -6.62 -2.15
CA PHE A 36 -7.94 -6.56 -1.95
C PHE A 36 -7.50 -7.40 -0.74
N THR A 37 -8.44 -7.90 0.07
CA THR A 37 -8.12 -8.61 1.31
C THR A 37 -7.74 -10.08 1.05
N GLY A 38 -6.87 -10.60 1.91
CA GLY A 38 -6.41 -11.98 1.84
C GLY A 38 -5.01 -12.15 2.39
N THR A 39 -4.58 -13.40 2.48
CA THR A 39 -3.21 -13.77 2.79
C THR A 39 -2.51 -14.18 1.51
N PHE A 40 -1.37 -13.58 1.21
CA PHE A 40 -0.57 -13.83 0.02
C PHE A 40 0.78 -14.36 0.45
N GLY A 41 1.18 -15.51 -0.10
CA GLY A 41 2.40 -16.19 0.30
C GLY A 41 3.40 -16.35 -0.83
N GLU A 42 4.68 -16.28 -0.46
CA GLU A 42 5.81 -16.72 -1.27
C GLU A 42 6.77 -17.50 -0.33
N PRO A 43 7.24 -18.71 -0.69
CA PRO A 43 8.00 -19.58 0.23
C PRO A 43 9.25 -18.97 0.88
N SER A 44 9.99 -18.14 0.17
CA SER A 44 11.23 -17.50 0.59
C SER A 44 10.99 -16.25 1.46
N PHE A 45 9.79 -15.65 1.34
CA PHE A 45 9.44 -14.37 1.97
C PHE A 45 8.34 -14.48 3.03
N GLY A 46 7.67 -15.63 3.13
CA GLY A 46 6.56 -15.86 4.04
C GLY A 46 5.25 -15.25 3.54
N ASP A 47 4.36 -14.94 4.49
CA ASP A 47 3.01 -14.48 4.18
C ASP A 47 2.82 -12.99 4.48
N VAL A 48 2.15 -12.31 3.54
CA VAL A 48 1.64 -10.94 3.66
C VAL A 48 0.13 -11.01 3.79
N THR A 49 -0.41 -10.55 4.90
CA THR A 49 -1.87 -10.43 5.09
C THR A 49 -2.32 -9.01 4.79
N ILE A 50 -3.30 -8.85 3.91
CA ILE A 50 -4.02 -7.60 3.68
C ILE A 50 -5.42 -7.74 4.29
N ALA A 51 -5.78 -6.83 5.20
CA ALA A 51 -7.03 -6.89 5.93
C ALA A 51 -7.70 -5.51 6.03
N MET A 52 -9.02 -5.50 6.14
CA MET A 52 -9.77 -4.30 6.49
C MET A 52 -9.78 -4.08 8.00
N ARG A 53 -9.46 -2.85 8.43
CA ARG A 53 -9.62 -2.36 9.80
C ARG A 53 -10.09 -0.91 9.77
N ASP A 54 -11.13 -0.59 10.53
CA ASP A 54 -11.69 0.76 10.64
C ASP A 54 -11.98 1.41 9.27
N GLY A 55 -12.52 0.63 8.33
CA GLY A 55 -12.86 1.09 6.98
C GLY A 55 -11.66 1.32 6.05
N ARG A 56 -10.45 0.89 6.44
CA ARG A 56 -9.21 1.06 5.67
C ARG A 56 -8.49 -0.26 5.49
N LEU A 57 -7.64 -0.33 4.47
CA LEU A 57 -6.76 -1.48 4.29
C LEU A 57 -5.52 -1.34 5.18
N THR A 58 -5.13 -2.46 5.77
CA THR A 58 -3.92 -2.63 6.58
C THR A 58 -3.17 -3.85 6.10
N TYR A 59 -1.86 -3.85 6.25
CA TYR A 59 -1.03 -5.02 5.98
C TYR A 59 -0.35 -5.53 7.24
N ARG A 60 -0.03 -6.82 7.23
CA ARG A 60 0.88 -7.45 8.18
C ARG A 60 1.83 -8.37 7.42
N TRP A 61 3.12 -8.26 7.70
CA TRP A 61 4.16 -9.13 7.17
C TRP A 61 5.19 -9.40 8.26
N GLY A 62 5.13 -10.58 8.87
CA GLY A 62 5.88 -10.89 10.09
C GLY A 62 5.55 -9.91 11.22
N ALA A 63 6.58 -9.19 11.69
CA ALA A 63 6.46 -8.14 12.70
C ALA A 63 6.09 -6.75 12.12
N GLN A 64 6.18 -6.58 10.80
CA GLN A 64 5.84 -5.33 10.14
C GLN A 64 4.33 -5.22 9.95
N TYR A 65 3.76 -4.06 10.27
CA TYR A 65 2.35 -3.79 10.07
C TYR A 65 2.13 -2.30 9.83
N GLY A 66 1.06 -1.97 9.11
CA GLY A 66 0.76 -0.58 8.83
C GLY A 66 -0.40 -0.39 7.87
N PRO A 67 -0.71 0.88 7.53
CA PRO A 67 -1.74 1.18 6.55
C PRO A 67 -1.31 0.76 5.14
N VAL A 68 -2.30 0.47 4.32
CA VAL A 68 -2.15 0.31 2.87
C VAL A 68 -2.81 1.52 2.22
N GLU A 69 -2.05 2.25 1.41
CA GLU A 69 -2.47 3.51 0.81
C GLU A 69 -2.57 3.39 -0.71
N ILE A 70 -3.46 4.16 -1.35
CA ILE A 70 -3.54 4.22 -2.81
C ILE A 70 -2.28 4.91 -3.36
N MET A 71 -1.61 4.26 -4.33
CA MET A 71 -0.54 4.86 -5.13
C MET A 71 -1.04 5.24 -6.52
N ASP A 72 -1.62 4.28 -7.24
CA ASP A 72 -2.26 4.46 -8.54
C ASP A 72 -3.44 3.49 -8.65
N ALA A 73 -4.65 4.04 -8.52
CA ALA A 73 -5.89 3.25 -8.55
C ALA A 73 -6.14 2.57 -9.90
N SER A 74 -5.75 3.21 -11.00
CA SER A 74 -5.97 2.70 -12.37
C SER A 74 -5.14 1.47 -12.69
N ARG A 75 -4.02 1.29 -11.99
CA ARG A 75 -3.09 0.17 -12.15
C ARG A 75 -3.16 -0.84 -11.01
N HIS A 76 -4.14 -0.69 -10.11
CA HIS A 76 -4.25 -1.49 -8.89
C HIS A 76 -2.98 -1.47 -8.03
N GLN A 77 -2.33 -0.32 -7.96
CA GLN A 77 -1.10 -0.13 -7.21
C GLN A 77 -1.41 0.56 -5.88
N LEU A 78 -1.11 -0.16 -4.80
CA LEU A 78 -1.16 0.35 -3.44
C LEU A 78 0.26 0.51 -2.90
N ARG A 79 0.42 1.23 -1.80
CA ARG A 79 1.68 1.46 -1.11
C ARG A 79 1.59 0.91 0.31
N VAL A 80 2.62 0.19 0.71
CA VAL A 80 2.90 -0.18 2.11
C VAL A 80 4.20 0.47 2.55
N GLU A 81 4.40 0.62 3.86
CA GLU A 81 5.65 1.13 4.41
C GLU A 81 6.41 0.05 5.17
N VAL A 82 7.44 -0.52 4.57
CA VAL A 82 8.25 -1.57 5.21
C VAL A 82 9.55 -0.94 5.68
N ALA A 83 9.84 -1.05 6.99
CA ALA A 83 11.05 -0.50 7.58
C ALA A 83 11.31 0.99 7.23
N GLY A 84 10.25 1.81 7.27
CA GLY A 84 10.31 3.24 6.95
C GLY A 84 10.39 3.57 5.45
N SER A 85 10.42 2.57 4.58
CA SER A 85 10.46 2.75 3.13
C SER A 85 9.13 2.43 2.48
N GLY A 86 8.68 3.30 1.58
CA GLY A 86 7.47 3.09 0.80
C GLY A 86 7.68 2.11 -0.33
N HIS A 87 6.86 1.07 -0.39
CA HIS A 87 6.91 0.08 -1.46
C HIS A 87 5.56 -0.04 -2.16
N VAL A 88 5.61 -0.10 -3.49
CA VAL A 88 4.44 -0.31 -4.32
C VAL A 88 4.12 -1.81 -4.38
N VAL A 89 2.86 -2.12 -4.11
CA VAL A 89 2.24 -3.45 -4.24
C VAL A 89 1.27 -3.38 -5.40
N THR A 90 1.48 -4.21 -6.42
CA THR A 90 0.54 -4.32 -7.56
C THR A 90 -0.34 -5.53 -7.37
N PHE A 91 -1.67 -5.34 -7.41
CA PHE A 91 -2.64 -6.42 -7.26
C PHE A 91 -3.07 -6.97 -8.62
N ALA A 92 -3.18 -8.29 -8.71
CA ALA A 92 -3.88 -8.95 -9.81
C ALA A 92 -5.14 -9.62 -9.28
N PHE A 93 -6.23 -9.53 -10.04
CA PHE A 93 -7.54 -10.04 -9.67
C PHE A 93 -7.91 -11.26 -10.53
N ASP A 94 -8.78 -12.10 -9.99
CA ASP A 94 -9.47 -13.15 -10.73
C ASP A 94 -10.73 -12.59 -11.44
N PRO A 95 -11.43 -13.40 -12.26
CA PRO A 95 -12.67 -12.96 -12.91
C PRO A 95 -13.82 -12.62 -11.96
N ALA A 96 -13.80 -13.11 -10.72
CA ALA A 96 -14.78 -12.75 -9.69
C ALA A 96 -14.45 -11.40 -9.02
N GLY A 97 -13.32 -10.79 -9.38
CA GLY A 97 -12.87 -9.51 -8.84
C GLY A 97 -12.25 -9.65 -7.45
N VAL A 98 -11.72 -10.83 -7.09
CA VAL A 98 -10.96 -11.06 -5.85
C VAL A 98 -9.46 -11.06 -6.18
N ALA A 99 -8.66 -10.38 -5.37
CA ALA A 99 -7.22 -10.37 -5.56
C ALA A 99 -6.67 -11.81 -5.48
N ARG A 100 -5.93 -12.26 -6.48
CA ARG A 100 -5.35 -13.62 -6.55
C ARG A 100 -3.85 -13.64 -6.31
N SER A 101 -3.19 -12.50 -6.49
CA SER A 101 -1.76 -12.34 -6.23
C SER A 101 -1.40 -10.88 -6.01
N ILE A 102 -0.29 -10.65 -5.34
CA ILE A 102 0.35 -9.35 -5.24
C ILE A 102 1.78 -9.43 -5.75
N GLN A 103 2.25 -8.37 -6.41
CA GLN A 103 3.66 -8.20 -6.77
C GLN A 103 4.26 -7.09 -5.93
N LEU A 104 5.37 -7.38 -5.25
CA LEU A 104 6.10 -6.48 -4.38
C LEU A 104 7.60 -6.61 -4.68
N GLN A 105 8.23 -5.50 -5.09
CA GLN A 105 9.66 -5.48 -5.47
C GLN A 105 10.06 -6.56 -6.48
N GLY A 106 9.19 -6.85 -7.45
CA GLY A 106 9.43 -7.89 -8.47
C GLY A 106 9.09 -9.32 -8.02
N VAL A 107 8.86 -9.56 -6.73
CA VAL A 107 8.46 -10.85 -6.18
C VAL A 107 6.94 -11.00 -6.25
N THR A 108 6.46 -12.17 -6.67
CA THR A 108 5.03 -12.49 -6.72
C THR A 108 4.64 -13.35 -5.52
N PHE A 109 3.66 -12.88 -4.76
CA PHE A 109 3.01 -13.64 -3.70
C PHE A 109 1.63 -14.07 -4.18
N THR A 110 1.31 -15.36 -4.01
CA THR A 110 0.03 -15.92 -4.47
C THR A 110 -0.94 -16.00 -3.30
N ARG A 111 -2.23 -15.73 -3.53
CA ARG A 111 -3.26 -15.87 -2.50
C ARG A 111 -3.27 -17.30 -1.97
N ARG A 112 -3.25 -17.43 -0.65
CA ARG A 112 -3.45 -18.70 0.04
C ARG A 112 -4.93 -19.10 -0.04
N PRO A 113 -5.24 -20.41 -0.06
CA PRO A 113 -6.62 -20.91 0.03
C PRO A 113 -7.36 -20.37 1.25
#